data_AF-A0A7S2GJU1-F1
#
_entry.id   AF-A0A7S2GJU1-F1
#
_cell.length_a   1.000
_cell.length_b   1.000
_cell.length_c   1.000
_cell.angle_alpha   90.00
_cell.angle_beta   90.00
_cell.angle_gamma   90.00
#
_symmetry.space_group_name_H-M   'P 1'
#
loop_
_entity.id
_entity.type
_entity.pdbx_description
1 polymer ?
#
loop_
_entity_poly.entity_id
_entity_poly.type
_entity_poly.pdbx_seq_one_letter_code
_entity_poly.pdbx_strand_id
1 'polypeptide(L)'
;SVYSEIDLNAKHVKMADEAVCIGPTKASESYLKVDAILDAIKATNARSVHPGYGFLSENSEFAKAVEALGVAFVGPPSSAIESMGDKLMSKQIAIEAVINTIP
;
A
#
# COMPACT_ATOMS: atom_id res chain seq x y z
N SER A 1 -12.11 4.49 5.26
CA SER A 1 -11.76 3.05 5.27
C SER A 1 -12.17 2.41 3.95
N VAL A 2 -11.56 1.31 3.55
CA VAL A 2 -12.00 0.52 2.38
C VAL A 2 -12.37 -0.89 2.81
N TYR A 3 -13.30 -1.52 2.08
CA TYR A 3 -13.76 -2.86 2.40
C TYR A 3 -14.21 -3.65 1.16
N SER A 4 -14.04 -4.96 1.22
CA SER A 4 -14.68 -5.88 0.26
C SER A 4 -16.13 -6.13 0.65
N GLU A 5 -16.99 -6.58 -0.27
CA GLU A 5 -18.42 -6.81 0.01
C GLU A 5 -18.71 -7.61 1.29
N ILE A 6 -17.93 -8.67 1.58
CA ILE A 6 -18.11 -9.49 2.78
C ILE A 6 -17.72 -8.75 4.08
N ASP A 7 -16.87 -7.74 3.97
CA ASP A 7 -16.33 -6.98 5.09
C ASP A 7 -17.17 -5.75 5.45
N LEU A 8 -18.35 -5.56 4.83
CA LEU A 8 -19.25 -4.42 5.09
C LEU A 8 -19.49 -4.19 6.60
N ASN A 9 -19.56 -5.28 7.38
CA ASN A 9 -19.84 -5.24 8.81
C ASN A 9 -18.60 -5.25 9.70
N ALA A 10 -17.40 -5.23 9.12
CA ALA A 10 -16.15 -5.29 9.84
C ALA A 10 -15.94 -4.06 10.73
N LYS A 11 -15.16 -4.24 11.79
CA LYS A 11 -14.97 -3.21 12.81
C LYS A 11 -14.30 -1.94 12.25
N HIS A 12 -13.31 -2.09 11.37
CA HIS A 12 -12.61 -0.95 10.76
C HIS A 12 -13.50 -0.11 9.83
N VAL A 13 -14.54 -0.71 9.25
CA VAL A 13 -15.57 0.01 8.48
C VAL A 13 -16.41 0.86 9.42
N LYS A 14 -16.91 0.27 10.51
CA LYS A 14 -17.76 0.95 11.51
C LYS A 14 -17.05 2.05 12.30
N MET A 15 -15.72 1.97 12.40
CA MET A 15 -14.90 2.95 13.10
C MET A 15 -14.49 4.15 12.25
N ALA A 16 -14.62 4.06 10.93
CA ALA A 16 -14.21 5.14 10.04
C ALA A 16 -15.38 6.09 9.77
N ASP A 17 -15.08 7.38 9.64
CA ASP A 17 -16.08 8.40 9.30
C ASP A 17 -16.69 8.16 7.91
N GLU A 18 -15.86 7.67 6.98
CA GLU A 18 -16.26 7.33 5.63
C GLU A 18 -15.70 5.95 5.24
N ALA A 19 -16.48 5.19 4.46
CA ALA A 19 -16.07 3.89 3.97
C ALA A 19 -16.51 3.64 2.51
N VAL A 20 -15.62 3.05 1.72
CA VAL A 20 -15.85 2.76 0.28
C VAL A 20 -15.70 1.27 0.01
N CYS A 21 -16.69 0.70 -0.69
CA CYS A 21 -16.61 -0.67 -1.18
C CYS A 21 -15.64 -0.73 -2.38
N ILE A 22 -14.66 -1.63 -2.32
CA ILE A 22 -13.59 -1.77 -3.33
C ILE A 22 -13.69 -3.06 -4.14
N GLY A 23 -14.83 -3.77 -4.06
CA GLY A 23 -15.11 -4.95 -4.88
C GLY A 23 -15.44 -6.21 -4.08
N PRO A 24 -15.41 -7.38 -4.73
CA PRO A 24 -15.91 -8.64 -4.19
C PRO A 24 -14.97 -9.22 -3.11
N THR A 25 -15.46 -10.28 -2.46
CA THR A 25 -14.80 -10.98 -1.34
C THR A 25 -13.34 -11.36 -1.58
N LYS A 26 -12.96 -11.70 -2.80
CA LYS A 26 -11.61 -12.18 -3.09
C LYS A 26 -10.63 -11.02 -3.08
N ALA A 27 -9.63 -11.09 -2.20
CA ALA A 27 -8.64 -10.01 -2.04
C ALA A 27 -7.93 -9.62 -3.34
N SER A 28 -7.67 -10.56 -4.26
CA SER A 28 -7.07 -10.27 -5.58
C SER A 28 -7.92 -9.34 -6.46
N GLU A 29 -9.21 -9.26 -6.18
CA GLU A 29 -10.21 -8.46 -6.89
C GLU A 29 -10.68 -7.25 -6.08
N SER A 30 -10.21 -7.10 -4.83
CA SER A 30 -10.50 -5.98 -3.93
C SER A 30 -9.23 -5.40 -3.29
N TYR A 31 -8.79 -5.87 -2.12
CA TYR A 31 -7.67 -5.25 -1.37
C TYR A 31 -6.31 -5.24 -2.09
N LEU A 32 -6.07 -6.19 -2.99
CA LEU A 32 -4.86 -6.27 -3.81
C LEU A 32 -5.07 -5.66 -5.21
N LYS A 33 -6.27 -5.17 -5.51
CA LYS A 33 -6.59 -4.52 -6.78
C LYS A 33 -6.24 -3.03 -6.68
N VAL A 34 -5.03 -2.69 -7.12
CA VAL A 34 -4.49 -1.32 -7.09
C VAL A 34 -5.48 -0.29 -7.62
N ASP A 35 -6.06 -0.53 -8.79
CA ASP A 35 -7.02 0.39 -9.42
C ASP A 35 -8.21 0.73 -8.50
N ALA A 36 -8.78 -0.29 -7.82
CA ALA A 36 -9.92 -0.10 -6.93
C ALA A 36 -9.57 0.79 -5.73
N ILE A 37 -8.35 0.67 -5.20
CA ILE A 37 -7.86 1.50 -4.11
C ILE A 37 -7.62 2.94 -4.59
N LEU A 38 -6.97 3.11 -5.75
CA LEU A 38 -6.73 4.44 -6.34
C LEU A 38 -8.02 5.18 -6.66
N ASP A 39 -9.05 4.47 -7.12
CA ASP A 39 -10.35 5.07 -7.39
C ASP A 39 -11.07 5.45 -6.10
N ALA A 40 -10.98 4.65 -5.04
CA ALA A 40 -11.49 5.03 -3.71
C ALA A 40 -10.78 6.27 -3.14
N ILE A 41 -9.47 6.38 -3.33
CA ILE A 41 -8.69 7.56 -2.92
C ILE A 41 -9.19 8.82 -3.63
N LYS A 42 -9.37 8.75 -4.95
CA LYS A 42 -9.89 9.87 -5.75
C LYS A 42 -11.32 10.23 -5.36
N ALA A 43 -12.19 9.24 -5.21
CA ALA A 43 -13.60 9.45 -4.89
C ALA A 43 -13.80 10.15 -3.53
N THR A 44 -12.93 9.87 -2.57
CA THR A 44 -12.98 10.45 -1.22
C THR A 44 -12.13 11.71 -1.07
N ASN A 45 -11.38 12.11 -2.10
CA ASN A 45 -10.38 13.17 -2.01
C ASN A 45 -9.40 12.99 -0.83
N ALA A 46 -9.02 11.74 -0.54
CA ALA A 46 -8.15 11.44 0.58
C ALA A 46 -6.77 12.08 0.39
N ARG A 47 -6.28 12.81 1.41
CA ARG A 47 -4.95 13.45 1.35
C ARG A 47 -3.79 12.50 1.58
N SER A 48 -4.06 11.35 2.20
CA SER A 48 -3.05 10.39 2.62
C SER A 48 -3.62 8.98 2.67
N VAL A 49 -2.78 7.99 2.41
CA VAL A 49 -3.11 6.57 2.45
C VAL A 49 -2.15 5.86 3.38
N HIS A 50 -2.70 5.16 4.37
CA HIS A 50 -1.93 4.30 5.26
C HIS A 50 -2.19 2.84 4.89
N PRO A 51 -1.22 2.12 4.30
CA PRO A 51 -1.45 0.77 3.79
C PRO A 51 -1.45 -0.30 4.90
N GLY A 52 -1.03 0.04 6.12
CA GLY A 52 -0.85 -0.95 7.18
C GLY A 52 0.37 -1.82 6.91
N TYR A 53 0.18 -3.13 6.93
CA TYR A 53 1.20 -4.14 6.65
C TYR A 53 0.59 -5.26 5.80
N GLY A 54 1.43 -6.01 5.09
CA GLY A 54 0.98 -6.94 4.07
C GLY A 54 0.23 -6.23 2.93
N PHE A 55 -0.54 -6.96 2.14
CA PHE A 55 -1.26 -6.42 0.98
C PHE A 55 -0.37 -5.56 0.08
N LEU A 56 -0.68 -4.27 -0.04
CA LEU A 56 0.02 -3.32 -0.91
C LEU A 56 1.06 -2.46 -0.16
N SER A 57 1.31 -2.73 1.13
CA SER A 57 2.24 -1.92 1.96
C SER A 57 3.69 -1.92 1.47
N GLU A 58 4.12 -3.01 0.84
CA GLU A 58 5.47 -3.18 0.27
C GLU A 58 5.43 -3.28 -1.27
N ASN A 59 4.32 -2.86 -1.89
CA ASN A 59 4.19 -2.82 -3.34
C ASN A 59 4.67 -1.46 -3.86
N SER A 60 5.84 -1.43 -4.50
CA SER A 60 6.47 -0.19 -5.01
C SER A 60 5.62 0.51 -6.08
N GLU A 61 4.96 -0.26 -6.95
CA GLU A 61 4.08 0.30 -8.00
C GLU A 61 2.88 1.03 -7.41
N PHE A 62 2.28 0.46 -6.36
CA PHE A 62 1.18 1.09 -5.62
C PHE A 62 1.63 2.37 -4.93
N ALA A 63 2.75 2.33 -4.18
CA ALA A 63 3.28 3.52 -3.52
C ALA A 63 3.55 4.65 -4.54
N LYS A 64 4.18 4.31 -5.67
CA LYS A 64 4.45 5.25 -6.77
C LYS A 64 3.17 5.80 -7.38
N ALA A 65 2.13 4.98 -7.54
CA ALA A 65 0.84 5.43 -8.07
C ALA A 65 0.12 6.38 -7.10
N VAL A 66 0.17 6.13 -5.79
CA VAL A 66 -0.36 7.02 -4.75
C VAL A 66 0.39 8.36 -4.74
N GLU A 67 1.73 8.32 -4.78
CA GLU A 67 2.59 9.51 -4.88
C GLU A 67 2.27 10.33 -6.14
N ALA A 68 2.05 9.67 -7.28
CA ALA A 68 1.70 10.32 -8.55
C ALA A 68 0.33 11.01 -8.54
N LEU A 69 -0.58 10.60 -7.64
CA LEU A 69 -1.85 11.31 -7.39
C LEU A 69 -1.67 12.55 -6.49
N GLY A 70 -0.46 12.83 -6.01
CA GLY A 70 -0.21 13.89 -5.03
C GLY A 70 -0.73 13.55 -3.63
N VAL A 71 -1.00 12.27 -3.37
CA VAL A 71 -1.50 11.76 -2.10
C VAL A 71 -0.33 11.23 -1.28
N ALA A 72 -0.29 11.57 0.01
CA ALA A 72 0.80 11.12 0.86
C ALA A 72 0.68 9.61 1.15
N PHE A 73 1.63 8.83 0.67
CA PHE A 73 1.79 7.44 1.09
C PHE A 73 2.45 7.40 2.47
N VAL A 74 1.74 6.91 3.49
CA VAL A 74 2.23 6.87 4.87
C VAL A 74 3.08 5.61 5.06
N GLY A 75 4.34 5.69 4.67
CA GLY A 75 5.32 4.62 4.73
C GLY A 75 6.67 5.06 4.15
N PRO A 76 7.58 4.12 3.85
CA PRO A 76 8.79 4.42 3.09
C PRO A 76 8.44 4.95 1.68
N PRO A 77 9.32 5.77 1.07
CA PRO A 77 9.11 6.22 -0.31
C PRO A 77 9.17 5.04 -1.28
N SER A 78 8.46 5.14 -2.41
CA SER A 78 8.37 4.07 -3.43
C SER A 78 9.74 3.52 -3.87
N SER A 79 10.75 4.40 -3.99
CA SER A 79 12.13 4.02 -4.33
C SER A 79 12.83 3.16 -3.27
N ALA A 80 12.55 3.39 -1.99
CA ALA A 80 13.10 2.58 -0.91
C ALA A 80 12.44 1.20 -0.86
N ILE A 81 11.12 1.13 -1.11
CA ILE A 81 10.38 -0.12 -1.20
C ILE A 81 10.94 -0.98 -2.35
N GLU A 82 11.16 -0.39 -3.52
CA GLU A 82 11.76 -1.08 -4.67
C GLU A 82 13.16 -1.59 -4.37
N SER A 83 14.03 -0.71 -3.85
CA SER A 83 15.43 -1.04 -3.57
C SER A 83 15.60 -2.15 -2.53
N MET A 84 14.70 -2.19 -1.53
CA MET A 84 14.77 -3.16 -0.44
C MET A 84 14.00 -4.45 -0.75
N GLY A 85 13.07 -4.45 -1.72
CA GLY A 85 12.30 -5.63 -2.11
C GLY A 85 13.13 -6.68 -2.85
N ASP A 86 14.19 -6.27 -3.55
CA ASP A 86 15.14 -7.18 -4.17
C ASP A 86 16.27 -7.58 -3.20
N LYS A 87 16.42 -8.88 -2.96
CA LYS A 87 17.43 -9.43 -2.01
C LYS A 87 18.88 -9.19 -2.44
N LEU A 88 19.15 -9.14 -3.74
CA LEU A 88 20.49 -8.86 -4.27
C LEU A 88 20.78 -7.36 -4.17
N MET A 89 19.84 -6.52 -4.60
CA MET A 89 19.98 -5.07 -4.54
C MET A 89 20.12 -4.58 -3.10
N SER A 90 19.30 -5.07 -2.18
CA SER A 90 19.38 -4.73 -0.75
C SER A 90 20.72 -5.13 -0.12
N LYS A 91 21.28 -6.30 -0.47
CA LYS A 91 22.62 -6.70 -0.04
C LYS A 91 23.71 -5.77 -0.57
N GLN A 92 23.63 -5.40 -1.85
CA GLN A 92 24.59 -4.48 -2.47
C GLN A 92 24.57 -3.12 -1.77
N ILE A 93 23.37 -2.56 -1.52
CA ILE A 93 23.18 -1.31 -0.79
C ILE A 93 23.74 -1.41 0.64
N ALA A 94 23.53 -2.54 1.31
CA ALA A 94 24.08 -2.76 2.65
C ALA A 94 25.62 -2.76 2.65
N ILE A 95 26.26 -3.41 1.68
CA ILE A 95 27.73 -3.42 1.54
C ILE A 95 28.25 -2.01 1.25
N GLU A 96 27.63 -1.29 0.33
CA GLU A 96 28.00 0.10 -0.01
C GLU A 96 27.85 1.05 1.18
N ALA A 97 26.84 0.83 2.01
CA ALA A 97 26.61 1.56 3.25
C ALA A 97 27.50 1.11 4.42
N VAL A 98 28.43 0.16 4.21
CA VAL A 98 29.34 -0.39 5.24
C VAL A 98 28.57 -1.04 6.40
N ILE A 99 27.43 -1.67 6.08
CA ILE A 99 26.63 -2.45 7.03
C ILE A 99 27.14 -3.90 7.04
N ASN A 100 27.24 -4.50 8.21
CA ASN A 100 27.67 -5.89 8.36
C ASN A 100 26.69 -6.86 7.68
N THR A 101 27.19 -7.70 6.76
CA THR A 101 26.40 -8.71 6.04
C THR A 101 26.92 -10.12 6.34
N ILE A 102 26.02 -11.10 6.34
CA ILE A 102 26.42 -12.52 6.39
C ILE A 102 27.20 -12.84 5.11
N PRO A 103 28.40 -13.46 5.21
CA PRO A 103 29.18 -13.92 4.07
C PRO A 103 28.39 -14.82 3.11
#